data_AF-A0A3S2P411-F1
#
_entry.id   AF-A0A3S2P411-F1
#
_cell.length_a   1.000
_cell.length_b   1.000
_cell.length_c   1.000
_cell.angle_alpha   90.00
_cell.angle_beta   90.00
_cell.angle_gamma   90.00
#
_symmetry.space_group_name_H-M   'P 1'
#
loop_
_entity.id
_entity.type
_entity.pdbx_description
1 polymer ?
#
loop_
_entity_poly.entity_id
_entity_poly.type
_entity_poly.pdbx_seq_one_letter_code
_entity_poly.pdbx_strand_id
1 'polypeptide(L)'
;MSSFISNSSSSVLVFLRGQVKSLFTPRISLPPLCRGLGGLDGGNQRALQRNGTIRKTFSGGMAAVRRHSHCIAVKLQADALENVIRRAAPVFLQGVSAKMDGGGFDVPALRVQLNSTQILSALQLYRTGFPDHMSLSDFRCHFQALSPPIMKRYASMFVSHDERKAVEELLVELDVDRKRMAVGSSRVFMKRGVLRDLGQRRDQQVTGWLVHLQAACLGHLARQKYRRLKVQQMAVRCLQRNLRVLRTMTAWSWWRLFCRVRPLLDVNMDNERLRAKEDEISALRRRLEKSERERNELRQTADSLETRVTTVTSELSDERFRGDAVGQALDVERAERLRLSRENKELQARLDQCKVTIETLERTLEEERQKAQVAAGQREAATESELTMQLECCQTEVEFVRRRLKQTEEKLEAERQSRQELDAKVAALQAQLEQSRRGAVELKRHCRRVTSDLQDARVLTDSLQSRTHELERKQRRFDNELAQALEEAENEREQKEKALQENATLGAEIFNLRRSLQVYLFFAPIDRSASQKELRSIACSLKEWVWIIDEARSPQKSELERMARAKSDGGLAELWRRRRHAFLHLTSV
;
A
#
# COMPACT_ATOMS: atom_id res chain seq x y z
N MET A 1 22.84 -37.45 41.61
CA MET A 1 22.57 -36.01 41.91
C MET A 1 23.77 -35.10 41.62
N SER A 2 25.02 -35.56 41.69
CA SER A 2 26.20 -34.70 41.41
C SER A 2 26.44 -34.35 39.93
N SER A 3 25.82 -35.06 38.98
CA SER A 3 25.91 -34.77 37.54
C SER A 3 24.89 -33.72 37.04
N PHE A 4 23.92 -33.34 37.87
CA PHE A 4 22.93 -32.30 37.52
C PHE A 4 23.35 -30.89 37.96
N ILE A 5 24.26 -30.76 38.94
CA ILE A 5 24.65 -29.47 39.53
C ILE A 5 25.81 -28.80 38.74
N SER A 6 26.67 -29.56 38.06
CA SER A 6 27.77 -28.99 37.26
C SER A 6 27.29 -28.40 35.91
N ASN A 7 26.23 -28.96 35.32
CA ASN A 7 25.66 -28.47 34.07
C ASN A 7 24.87 -27.16 34.25
N SER A 8 24.13 -27.01 35.36
CA SER A 8 23.38 -25.78 35.65
C SER A 8 24.30 -24.58 35.89
N SER A 9 25.43 -24.79 36.57
CA SER A 9 26.42 -23.75 36.86
C SER A 9 27.11 -23.27 35.58
N SER A 10 27.40 -24.17 34.66
CA SER A 10 28.02 -23.88 33.36
C SER A 10 27.07 -23.13 32.43
N SER A 11 25.78 -23.49 32.40
CA SER A 11 24.76 -22.79 31.60
C SER A 11 24.49 -21.37 32.10
N VAL A 12 24.47 -21.15 33.42
CA VAL A 12 24.29 -19.81 34.01
C VAL A 12 25.51 -18.92 33.75
N LEU A 13 26.73 -19.47 33.84
CA LEU A 13 27.96 -18.75 33.52
C LEU A 13 28.06 -18.42 32.01
N VAL A 14 27.63 -19.32 31.12
CA VAL A 14 27.55 -19.07 29.67
C VAL A 14 26.45 -18.05 29.35
N PHE A 15 25.32 -18.08 30.04
CA PHE A 15 24.23 -17.11 29.87
C PHE A 15 24.63 -15.71 30.35
N LEU A 16 25.25 -15.59 31.53
CA LEU A 16 25.82 -14.34 32.04
C LEU A 16 26.95 -13.84 31.15
N ARG A 17 27.83 -14.72 30.66
CA ARG A 17 28.91 -14.35 29.74
C ARG A 17 28.37 -13.94 28.36
N GLY A 18 27.26 -14.51 27.90
CA GLY A 18 26.52 -14.09 26.71
C GLY A 18 25.83 -12.73 26.87
N GLN A 19 25.19 -12.48 28.02
CA GLN A 19 24.57 -11.21 28.39
C GLN A 19 25.61 -10.10 28.51
N VAL A 20 26.70 -10.33 29.24
CA VAL A 20 27.82 -9.39 29.39
C VAL A 20 28.50 -9.14 28.04
N LYS A 21 28.73 -10.20 27.25
CA LYS A 21 29.26 -10.03 25.89
C LYS A 21 28.31 -9.25 24.99
N SER A 22 26.97 -9.31 25.18
CA SER A 22 25.99 -8.48 24.45
C SER A 22 25.96 -6.99 24.88
N LEU A 23 26.43 -6.70 26.11
CA LEU A 23 26.57 -5.33 26.62
C LEU A 23 27.81 -4.64 26.05
N PHE A 24 28.88 -5.40 25.77
CA PHE A 24 30.17 -4.89 25.30
C PHE A 24 30.53 -5.28 23.86
N THR A 25 29.74 -6.11 23.18
CA THR A 25 29.85 -6.22 21.72
C THR A 25 29.37 -4.89 21.15
N PRO A 26 30.09 -4.31 20.18
CA PRO A 26 29.53 -3.19 19.43
C PRO A 26 28.19 -3.68 18.89
N ARG A 27 27.09 -3.08 19.35
CA ARG A 27 25.75 -3.25 18.77
C ARG A 27 25.72 -2.58 17.40
N ILE A 28 26.68 -2.93 16.54
CA ILE A 28 26.67 -2.66 15.11
C ILE A 28 26.14 -3.95 14.45
N SER A 29 25.01 -4.46 14.93
CA SER A 29 23.91 -4.51 13.99
C SER A 29 23.32 -3.12 14.05
N LEU A 30 23.52 -2.32 13.00
CA LEU A 30 22.70 -1.13 12.77
C LEU A 30 21.28 -1.44 13.24
N PRO A 31 20.66 -0.68 14.16
CA PRO A 31 19.25 -0.82 14.41
C PRO A 31 18.59 -0.79 13.03
N PRO A 32 17.60 -1.64 12.71
CA PRO A 32 16.81 -1.43 11.51
C PRO A 32 16.27 0.00 11.61
N LEU A 33 16.89 0.89 10.84
CA LEU A 33 16.63 2.32 10.76
C LEU A 33 15.11 2.48 10.74
N CYS A 34 14.54 3.02 11.81
CA CYS A 34 13.14 3.39 11.96
C CYS A 34 12.18 2.59 11.06
N ARG A 35 11.95 1.30 11.35
CA ARG A 35 10.82 0.55 10.75
C ARG A 35 9.46 1.02 11.27
N GLY A 36 9.41 2.09 12.07
CA GLY A 36 8.19 2.68 12.61
C GLY A 36 8.19 4.20 12.42
N LEU A 37 7.79 4.65 11.25
CA LEU A 37 7.01 5.87 11.06
C LEU A 37 6.07 5.57 9.90
N GLY A 38 4.81 5.31 10.24
CA GLY A 38 3.74 4.99 9.31
C GLY A 38 3.62 6.07 8.23
N GLY A 39 3.34 5.61 7.00
CA GLY A 39 3.16 6.46 5.83
C GLY A 39 3.72 5.81 4.56
N LEU A 40 3.44 4.52 4.36
CA LEU A 40 3.66 3.79 3.11
C LEU A 40 2.44 3.95 2.19
N ASP A 41 1.89 5.16 2.11
CA ASP A 41 0.95 5.52 1.05
C ASP A 41 1.72 6.32 0.00
N GLY A 42 2.11 5.60 -1.05
CA GLY A 42 2.73 6.15 -2.24
C GLY A 42 1.77 7.06 -3.00
N GLY A 43 2.33 8.14 -3.55
CA GLY A 43 1.63 8.99 -4.52
C GLY A 43 2.36 10.27 -4.89
N ASN A 44 3.30 10.75 -4.06
CA ASN A 44 3.92 12.06 -4.28
C ASN A 44 5.44 11.97 -4.51
N GLN A 45 5.92 12.53 -5.63
CA GLN A 45 7.35 12.68 -5.99
C GLN A 45 8.15 13.44 -4.91
N ARG A 46 7.47 14.27 -4.11
CA ARG A 46 8.00 14.93 -2.91
C ARG A 46 8.34 13.95 -1.78
N ALA A 47 7.71 12.77 -1.68
CA ALA A 47 8.02 11.74 -0.69
C ALA A 47 9.32 10.97 -1.01
N LEU A 48 9.68 10.85 -2.29
CA LEU A 48 10.96 10.31 -2.74
C LEU A 48 12.10 11.32 -2.51
N GLN A 49 11.88 12.60 -2.78
CA GLN A 49 12.82 13.67 -2.42
C GLN A 49 13.02 13.80 -0.90
N ARG A 50 11.99 13.51 -0.09
CA ARG A 50 12.13 13.39 1.37
C ARG A 50 13.19 12.32 1.73
N ASN A 51 13.34 11.19 1.06
CA ASN A 51 14.37 10.21 1.46
C ASN A 51 15.81 10.55 1.03
N GLY A 52 16.01 11.41 0.02
CA GLY A 52 17.34 11.70 -0.56
C GLY A 52 18.32 12.37 0.39
N THR A 53 17.87 13.29 1.26
CA THR A 53 18.76 14.03 2.17
C THR A 53 19.23 13.18 3.35
N ILE A 54 18.37 12.27 3.85
CA ILE A 54 18.74 11.28 4.87
C ILE A 54 19.78 10.30 4.32
N ARG A 55 19.64 9.90 3.04
CA ARG A 55 20.66 9.08 2.36
C ARG A 55 22.02 9.81 2.27
N LYS A 56 22.05 11.13 2.00
CA LYS A 56 23.30 11.91 1.97
C LYS A 56 23.98 12.02 3.33
N THR A 57 23.24 12.18 4.42
CA THR A 57 23.81 12.23 5.77
C THR A 57 24.32 10.85 6.24
N PHE A 58 23.67 9.75 5.86
CA PHE A 58 24.12 8.41 6.28
C PHE A 58 25.20 7.80 5.36
N SER A 59 25.18 8.03 4.04
CA SER A 59 26.18 7.49 3.11
C SER A 59 27.53 8.22 3.22
N GLY A 60 27.54 9.55 3.44
CA GLY A 60 28.79 10.28 3.74
C GLY A 60 29.35 9.97 5.14
N GLY A 61 28.52 9.38 6.01
CA GLY A 61 28.85 9.06 7.39
C GLY A 61 29.63 7.76 7.58
N MET A 62 29.49 6.76 6.69
CA MET A 62 30.14 5.46 6.87
C MET A 62 31.68 5.52 6.77
N ALA A 63 32.24 6.43 5.96
CA ALA A 63 33.67 6.69 5.90
C ALA A 63 34.22 7.36 7.18
N ALA A 64 33.39 8.14 7.88
CA ALA A 64 33.78 8.80 9.13
C ALA A 64 33.50 7.93 10.39
N VAL A 65 32.45 7.12 10.37
CA VAL A 65 32.15 6.10 11.40
C VAL A 65 33.23 5.01 11.43
N ARG A 66 33.85 4.69 10.29
CA ARG A 66 35.03 3.82 10.21
C ARG A 66 36.25 4.32 11.01
N ARG A 67 36.30 5.61 11.38
CA ARG A 67 37.41 6.20 12.15
C ARG A 67 37.20 6.18 13.66
N HIS A 68 36.20 5.47 14.19
CA HIS A 68 35.85 5.40 15.62
C HIS A 68 35.68 6.76 16.32
N SER A 69 35.44 7.85 15.57
CA SER A 69 35.20 9.17 16.14
C SER A 69 33.76 9.30 16.61
N HIS A 70 33.56 9.20 17.93
CA HIS A 70 32.26 9.36 18.58
C HIS A 70 31.60 10.70 18.23
N CYS A 71 32.37 11.78 18.14
CA CYS A 71 31.86 13.12 17.79
C CYS A 71 31.22 13.15 16.40
N ILE A 72 31.81 12.47 15.41
CA ILE A 72 31.24 12.41 14.06
C ILE A 72 29.99 11.53 14.03
N ALA A 73 29.99 10.40 14.75
CA ALA A 73 28.81 9.55 14.85
C ALA A 73 27.60 10.29 15.46
N VAL A 74 27.81 11.03 16.55
CA VAL A 74 26.77 11.85 17.19
C VAL A 74 26.27 12.94 16.24
N LYS A 75 27.16 13.61 15.51
CA LYS A 75 26.77 14.64 14.54
C LYS A 75 25.86 14.07 13.44
N LEU A 76 26.21 12.93 12.85
CA LEU A 76 25.42 12.31 11.78
C LEU A 76 24.03 11.86 12.27
N GLN A 77 23.96 11.36 13.51
CA GLN A 77 22.68 11.01 14.15
C GLN A 77 21.83 12.26 14.44
N ALA A 78 22.44 13.35 14.90
CA ALA A 78 21.78 14.62 15.14
C ALA A 78 21.24 15.22 13.83
N ASP A 79 22.02 15.21 12.75
CA ASP A 79 21.60 15.69 11.43
C ASP A 79 20.41 14.86 10.88
N ALA A 80 20.41 13.55 11.12
CA ALA A 80 19.29 12.68 10.76
C ALA A 80 18.02 13.01 11.56
N LEU A 81 18.16 13.21 12.88
CA LEU A 81 17.06 13.59 13.75
C LEU A 81 16.50 14.96 13.38
N GLU A 82 17.37 15.94 13.10
CA GLU A 82 16.97 17.27 12.67
C GLU A 82 16.16 17.22 11.37
N ASN A 83 16.59 16.38 10.42
CA ASN A 83 15.83 16.16 9.18
C ASN A 83 14.43 15.59 9.43
N VAL A 84 14.27 14.71 10.43
CA VAL A 84 12.95 14.20 10.82
C VAL A 84 12.12 15.32 11.45
N ILE A 85 12.70 16.08 12.38
CA ILE A 85 12.02 17.17 13.08
C ILE A 85 11.57 18.26 12.10
N ARG A 86 12.42 18.67 11.15
CA ARG A 86 12.10 19.68 10.12
C ARG A 86 10.93 19.26 9.21
N ARG A 87 10.62 17.96 9.12
CA ARG A 87 9.53 17.42 8.30
C ARG A 87 8.26 17.17 9.09
N ALA A 88 8.41 16.94 10.39
CA ALA A 88 7.28 16.93 11.30
C ALA A 88 6.71 18.35 11.43
N ALA A 89 5.49 18.44 11.95
CA ALA A 89 4.95 19.71 12.45
C ALA A 89 5.24 19.76 13.97
N PRO A 90 6.40 20.29 14.40
CA PRO A 90 6.78 20.25 15.81
C PRO A 90 5.86 21.15 16.64
N VAL A 91 5.50 20.65 17.82
CA VAL A 91 4.85 21.44 18.87
C VAL A 91 5.91 21.72 19.93
N PHE A 92 6.17 23.01 20.18
CA PHE A 92 7.19 23.43 21.14
C PHE A 92 6.57 23.62 22.53
N LEU A 93 7.20 23.03 23.54
CA LEU A 93 6.94 23.25 24.95
C LEU A 93 8.22 23.79 25.58
N GLN A 94 8.20 25.07 25.98
CA GLN A 94 9.35 25.67 26.66
C GLN A 94 9.22 25.45 28.17
N GLY A 95 10.12 24.63 28.72
CA GLY A 95 10.33 24.53 30.16
C GLY A 95 11.18 25.70 30.65
N VAL A 96 10.78 26.33 31.75
CA VAL A 96 11.48 27.46 32.36
C VAL A 96 11.72 27.12 33.82
N SER A 97 12.97 27.25 34.28
CA SER A 97 13.37 26.89 35.63
C SER A 97 13.87 28.13 36.35
N ALA A 98 13.02 28.69 37.21
CA ALA A 98 13.32 29.88 38.01
C ALA A 98 12.81 29.74 39.45
N LYS A 99 12.61 28.50 39.93
CA LYS A 99 12.06 28.26 41.26
C LYS A 99 13.14 28.45 42.32
N MET A 100 12.88 29.30 43.30
CA MET A 100 13.69 29.41 44.52
C MET A 100 13.17 28.47 45.60
N ASP A 101 14.05 28.05 46.52
CA ASP A 101 13.72 27.08 47.59
C ASP A 101 12.58 27.55 48.51
N GLY A 102 12.30 28.86 48.58
CA GLY A 102 11.17 29.45 49.31
C GLY A 102 9.85 29.54 48.53
N GLY A 103 9.72 28.90 47.36
CA GLY A 103 8.50 28.93 46.55
C GLY A 103 8.30 30.20 45.70
N GLY A 104 9.23 31.16 45.78
CA GLY A 104 9.28 32.33 44.90
C GLY A 104 9.95 32.05 43.55
N PHE A 105 9.90 33.04 42.63
CA PHE A 105 10.58 32.98 41.35
C PHE A 105 11.76 33.95 41.29
N ASP A 106 12.90 33.48 40.81
CA ASP A 106 14.05 34.33 40.48
C ASP A 106 13.76 35.10 39.18
N VAL A 107 13.30 36.35 39.33
CA VAL A 107 12.88 37.22 38.23
C VAL A 107 14.05 37.58 37.30
N PRO A 108 15.25 37.95 37.79
CA PRO A 108 16.44 38.09 36.93
C PRO A 108 16.76 36.86 36.09
N ALA A 109 16.81 35.67 36.70
CA ALA A 109 17.10 34.43 35.97
C ALA A 109 16.01 34.12 34.93
N LEU A 110 14.74 34.32 35.29
CA LEU A 110 13.60 34.19 34.38
C LEU A 110 13.72 35.14 33.18
N ARG A 111 14.08 36.41 33.41
CA ARG A 111 14.25 37.39 32.34
C ARG A 111 15.36 36.98 31.38
N VAL A 112 16.48 36.48 31.88
CA VAL A 112 17.58 35.97 31.05
C VAL A 112 17.12 34.75 30.23
N GLN A 113 16.41 33.79 30.83
CA GLN A 113 15.89 32.61 30.13
C GLN A 113 14.87 32.96 29.04
N LEU A 114 13.95 33.89 29.29
CA LEU A 114 12.97 34.31 28.28
C LEU A 114 13.62 35.10 27.13
N ASN A 115 14.64 35.91 27.43
CA ASN A 115 15.37 36.65 26.40
C ASN A 115 16.26 35.74 25.56
N SER A 116 16.95 34.78 26.18
CA SER A 116 17.86 33.86 25.47
C SER A 116 17.12 32.91 24.52
N THR A 117 15.89 32.50 24.84
CA THR A 117 15.07 31.68 23.95
C THR A 117 14.31 32.47 22.89
N GLN A 118 14.41 33.81 22.90
CA GLN A 118 13.70 34.70 21.97
C GLN A 118 12.17 34.50 21.95
N ILE A 119 11.58 34.00 23.05
CA ILE A 119 10.15 33.69 23.11
C ILE A 119 9.28 34.94 22.92
N LEU A 120 9.77 36.11 23.35
CA LEU A 120 9.06 37.38 23.16
C LEU A 120 8.95 37.74 21.67
N SER A 121 10.01 37.56 20.90
CA SER A 121 9.99 37.75 19.44
C SER A 121 9.08 36.74 18.75
N ALA A 122 9.11 35.48 19.19
CA ALA A 122 8.20 34.45 18.68
C ALA A 122 6.73 34.78 19.00
N LEU A 123 6.44 35.28 20.20
CA LEU A 123 5.10 35.74 20.60
C LEU A 123 4.63 36.95 19.79
N GLN A 124 5.53 37.89 19.49
CA GLN A 124 5.23 39.01 18.59
C GLN A 124 4.83 38.49 17.20
N LEU A 125 5.61 37.57 16.62
CA LEU A 125 5.27 36.92 15.35
C LEU A 125 3.95 36.15 15.41
N TYR A 126 3.67 35.46 16.52
CA TYR A 126 2.40 34.75 16.73
C TYR A 126 1.20 35.71 16.81
N ARG A 127 1.40 36.92 17.37
CA ARG A 127 0.35 37.96 17.48
C ARG A 127 0.11 38.69 16.17
N THR A 128 1.16 39.01 15.43
CA THR A 128 1.05 39.76 14.16
C THR A 128 0.72 38.85 12.98
N GLY A 129 1.21 37.62 13.00
CA GLY A 129 1.03 36.62 11.95
C GLY A 129 -0.28 35.82 12.03
N PHE A 130 -0.29 34.73 11.26
CA PHE A 130 -1.42 33.83 11.13
C PHE A 130 -1.00 32.41 11.57
N PRO A 131 -1.15 32.08 12.86
CA PRO A 131 -0.68 30.81 13.39
C PRO A 131 -1.47 29.61 12.87
N ASP A 132 -2.77 29.78 12.65
CA ASP A 132 -3.67 28.72 12.20
C ASP A 132 -3.81 28.75 10.68
N HIS A 133 -3.73 27.59 10.03
CA HIS A 133 -3.88 27.50 8.58
C HIS A 133 -4.40 26.13 8.13
N MET A 134 -5.10 26.09 7.01
CA MET A 134 -5.60 24.86 6.38
C MET A 134 -5.71 25.01 4.87
N SER A 135 -5.90 23.90 4.14
CA SER A 135 -6.10 23.97 2.69
C SER A 135 -7.44 24.62 2.34
N LEU A 136 -7.58 25.15 1.13
CA LEU A 136 -8.84 25.74 0.65
C LEU A 136 -9.99 24.72 0.70
N SER A 137 -9.74 23.51 0.20
CA SER A 137 -10.73 22.42 0.21
C SER A 137 -11.13 22.02 1.62
N ASP A 138 -10.18 21.92 2.55
CA ASP A 138 -10.50 21.60 3.95
C ASP A 138 -11.35 22.72 4.57
N PHE A 139 -10.99 23.99 4.35
CA PHE A 139 -11.74 25.11 4.88
C PHE A 139 -13.19 25.11 4.39
N ARG A 140 -13.39 24.92 3.07
CA ARG A 140 -14.71 24.81 2.48
C ARG A 140 -15.49 23.65 3.07
N CYS A 141 -14.93 22.44 3.07
CA CYS A 141 -15.61 21.24 3.58
C CYS A 141 -16.03 21.38 5.05
N HIS A 142 -15.19 21.97 5.90
CA HIS A 142 -15.51 22.14 7.31
C HIS A 142 -16.57 23.21 7.58
N PHE A 143 -16.57 24.30 6.83
CA PHE A 143 -17.34 25.50 7.16
C PHE A 143 -18.46 25.84 6.18
N GLN A 144 -18.57 25.18 5.02
CA GLN A 144 -19.67 25.43 4.08
C GLN A 144 -21.06 25.20 4.69
N ALA A 145 -21.17 24.29 5.67
CA ALA A 145 -22.42 24.02 6.37
C ALA A 145 -22.95 25.24 7.14
N LEU A 146 -22.07 26.17 7.51
CA LEU A 146 -22.44 27.43 8.16
C LEU A 146 -23.31 28.33 7.28
N SER A 147 -23.23 28.14 5.96
CA SER A 147 -23.98 28.91 4.97
C SER A 147 -24.78 27.97 4.04
N PRO A 148 -26.10 27.84 4.26
CA PRO A 148 -26.98 27.10 3.35
C PRO A 148 -26.88 27.47 1.86
N PRO A 149 -26.76 28.76 1.45
CA PRO A 149 -26.66 29.09 0.02
C PRO A 149 -25.33 28.63 -0.61
N ILE A 150 -24.22 28.73 0.12
CA ILE A 150 -22.90 28.24 -0.35
C ILE A 150 -22.91 26.71 -0.37
N MET A 151 -23.43 26.08 0.68
CA MET A 151 -23.56 24.62 0.73
C MET A 151 -24.34 24.09 -0.47
N LYS A 152 -25.48 24.70 -0.84
CA LYS A 152 -26.27 24.27 -2.01
C LYS A 152 -25.53 24.46 -3.34
N ARG A 153 -24.86 25.60 -3.53
CA ARG A 153 -24.11 25.90 -4.76
C ARG A 153 -22.95 24.92 -4.99
N TYR A 154 -22.21 24.61 -3.92
CA TYR A 154 -21.01 23.78 -3.99
C TYR A 154 -21.20 22.34 -3.45
N ALA A 155 -22.46 21.89 -3.28
CA ALA A 155 -22.79 20.54 -2.81
C ALA A 155 -22.45 19.45 -3.83
N SER A 156 -22.41 19.77 -5.12
CA SER A 156 -22.12 18.79 -6.16
C SER A 156 -20.65 18.38 -6.10
N MET A 157 -20.41 17.15 -5.64
CA MET A 157 -19.07 16.53 -5.60
C MET A 157 -18.52 16.22 -7.00
N PHE A 158 -19.37 16.27 -8.04
CA PHE A 158 -19.02 15.93 -9.42
C PHE A 158 -18.61 17.13 -10.28
N VAL A 159 -18.74 18.35 -9.77
CA VAL A 159 -18.31 19.56 -10.47
C VAL A 159 -17.03 20.07 -9.81
N SER A 160 -15.96 20.17 -10.59
CA SER A 160 -14.71 20.80 -10.15
C SER A 160 -14.94 22.30 -10.04
N HIS A 161 -15.04 22.81 -8.83
CA HIS A 161 -15.23 24.23 -8.58
C HIS A 161 -13.88 24.90 -8.29
N ASP A 162 -13.78 26.19 -8.60
CA ASP A 162 -12.67 27.01 -8.15
C ASP A 162 -12.75 27.18 -6.62
N GLU A 163 -12.01 26.33 -5.91
CA GLU A 163 -11.98 26.25 -4.44
C GLU A 163 -11.63 27.61 -3.81
N ARG A 164 -10.82 28.42 -4.48
CA ARG A 164 -10.46 29.75 -3.98
C ARG A 164 -11.67 30.67 -3.99
N LYS A 165 -12.41 30.72 -5.11
CA LYS A 165 -13.64 31.53 -5.22
C LYS A 165 -14.69 31.06 -4.23
N ALA A 166 -14.89 29.76 -4.07
CA ALA A 166 -15.85 29.20 -3.12
C ALA A 166 -15.52 29.61 -1.67
N VAL A 167 -14.24 29.61 -1.30
CA VAL A 167 -13.78 30.08 0.02
C VAL A 167 -13.95 31.59 0.15
N GLU A 168 -13.64 32.38 -0.87
CA GLU A 168 -13.82 33.84 -0.86
C GLU A 168 -15.31 34.22 -0.70
N GLU A 169 -16.22 33.56 -1.43
CA GLU A 169 -17.67 33.73 -1.28
C GLU A 169 -18.16 33.31 0.12
N LEU A 170 -17.67 32.16 0.63
CA LEU A 170 -18.00 31.70 1.98
C LEU A 170 -17.55 32.70 3.05
N LEU A 171 -16.37 33.30 2.90
CA LEU A 171 -15.87 34.29 3.86
C LEU A 171 -16.69 35.59 3.86
N VAL A 172 -17.18 36.00 2.70
CA VAL A 172 -18.09 37.15 2.58
C VAL A 172 -19.42 36.85 3.30
N GLU A 173 -19.98 35.68 3.07
CA GLU A 173 -21.26 35.29 3.69
C GLU A 173 -21.16 35.08 5.20
N LEU A 174 -20.01 34.61 5.70
CA LEU A 174 -19.76 34.43 7.14
C LEU A 174 -19.41 35.74 7.87
N ASP A 175 -19.32 36.86 7.15
CA ASP A 175 -18.95 38.18 7.65
C ASP A 175 -17.70 38.16 8.55
N VAL A 176 -16.67 37.42 8.13
CA VAL A 176 -15.41 37.36 8.88
C VAL A 176 -14.52 38.53 8.48
N ASP A 177 -14.11 39.32 9.48
CA ASP A 177 -13.20 40.45 9.27
C ASP A 177 -11.94 40.04 8.48
N ARG A 178 -11.75 40.67 7.31
CA ARG A 178 -10.61 40.46 6.40
C ARG A 178 -9.25 40.72 7.08
N LYS A 179 -9.19 41.44 8.20
CA LYS A 179 -7.95 41.64 8.97
C LYS A 179 -7.58 40.44 9.85
N ARG A 180 -8.52 39.52 10.06
CA ARG A 180 -8.35 38.31 10.89
C ARG A 180 -8.03 37.06 10.07
N MET A 181 -8.14 37.13 8.74
CA MET A 181 -7.88 36.02 7.83
C MET A 181 -7.22 36.48 6.54
N ALA A 182 -6.40 35.63 5.94
CA ALA A 182 -5.80 35.86 4.62
C ALA A 182 -5.94 34.61 3.75
N VAL A 183 -6.40 34.77 2.51
CA VAL A 183 -6.54 33.68 1.55
C VAL A 183 -5.31 33.68 0.65
N GLY A 184 -4.50 32.62 0.73
CA GLY A 184 -3.40 32.37 -0.18
C GLY A 184 -3.82 31.49 -1.37
N SER A 185 -2.88 31.16 -2.26
CA SER A 185 -3.17 30.40 -3.48
C SER A 185 -3.64 28.96 -3.24
N SER A 186 -3.30 28.36 -2.10
CA SER A 186 -3.68 26.97 -1.77
C SER A 186 -4.13 26.78 -0.33
N ARG A 187 -4.00 27.81 0.51
CA ARG A 187 -4.25 27.74 1.95
C ARG A 187 -4.93 29.00 2.45
N VAL A 188 -5.77 28.83 3.47
CA VAL A 188 -6.35 29.90 4.25
C VAL A 188 -5.52 30.06 5.53
N PHE A 189 -5.14 31.29 5.83
CA PHE A 189 -4.38 31.68 7.01
C PHE A 189 -5.30 32.45 7.96
N MET A 190 -5.28 32.11 9.24
CA MET A 190 -6.21 32.62 10.25
C MET A 190 -5.43 33.15 11.46
N LYS A 191 -5.90 34.25 12.02
CA LYS A 191 -5.42 34.74 13.32
C LYS A 191 -5.91 33.81 14.43
N ARG A 192 -5.19 33.86 15.56
CA ARG A 192 -5.53 33.11 16.77
C ARG A 192 -7.02 33.21 17.09
N GLY A 193 -7.64 32.07 17.37
CA GLY A 193 -9.01 31.98 17.88
C GLY A 193 -10.08 31.98 16.79
N VAL A 194 -9.81 32.50 15.59
CA VAL A 194 -10.80 32.51 14.49
C VAL A 194 -11.24 31.09 14.13
N LEU A 195 -10.28 30.16 14.01
CA LEU A 195 -10.59 28.77 13.70
C LEU A 195 -11.48 28.11 14.78
N ARG A 196 -11.19 28.40 16.06
CA ARG A 196 -11.98 27.90 17.19
C ARG A 196 -13.39 28.49 17.18
N ASP A 197 -13.51 29.79 16.94
CA ASP A 197 -14.80 30.50 16.91
C ASP A 197 -15.68 29.96 15.76
N LEU A 198 -15.12 29.75 14.56
CA LEU A 198 -15.81 29.12 13.43
C LEU A 198 -16.20 27.66 13.73
N GLY A 199 -15.30 26.90 14.37
CA GLY A 199 -15.58 25.53 14.81
C GLY A 199 -16.75 25.46 15.78
N GLN A 200 -16.81 26.37 16.76
CA GLN A 200 -17.90 26.44 17.72
C GLN A 200 -19.25 26.77 17.05
N ARG A 201 -19.28 27.73 16.12
CA ARG A 201 -20.50 28.04 15.35
C ARG A 201 -20.98 26.82 14.55
N ARG A 202 -20.05 26.08 13.95
CA ARG A 202 -20.36 24.87 13.18
C ARG A 202 -20.95 23.81 14.10
N ASP A 203 -20.32 23.57 15.24
CA ASP A 203 -20.76 22.56 16.19
C ASP A 203 -22.17 22.88 16.73
N GLN A 204 -22.47 24.16 16.99
CA GLN A 204 -23.81 24.61 17.36
C GLN A 204 -24.87 24.25 16.30
N GLN A 205 -24.57 24.47 15.01
CA GLN A 205 -25.50 24.11 13.93
C GLN A 205 -25.60 22.60 13.70
N VAL A 206 -24.49 21.87 13.76
CA VAL A 206 -24.43 20.42 13.48
C VAL A 206 -25.06 19.59 14.61
N THR A 207 -25.00 20.07 15.86
CA THR A 207 -25.49 19.32 17.03
C THR A 207 -26.96 18.89 16.88
N GLY A 208 -27.84 19.76 16.36
CA GLY A 208 -29.25 19.41 16.16
C GLY A 208 -29.43 18.23 15.18
N TRP A 209 -28.74 18.29 14.04
CA TRP A 209 -28.76 17.20 13.04
C TRP A 209 -28.19 15.90 13.59
N LEU A 210 -27.13 15.99 14.39
CA LEU A 210 -26.51 14.82 15.02
C LEU A 210 -27.48 14.10 15.96
N VAL A 211 -28.26 14.84 16.76
CA VAL A 211 -29.27 14.27 17.65
C VAL A 211 -30.35 13.54 16.85
N HIS A 212 -30.83 14.12 15.74
CA HIS A 212 -31.81 13.46 14.88
C HIS A 212 -31.26 12.18 14.23
N LEU A 213 -30.01 12.21 13.76
CA LEU A 213 -29.34 11.04 13.21
C LEU A 213 -29.19 9.94 14.28
N GLN A 214 -28.72 10.30 15.47
CA GLN A 214 -28.59 9.38 16.59
C GLN A 214 -29.93 8.75 16.96
N ALA A 215 -30.99 9.56 17.07
CA ALA A 215 -32.34 9.08 17.35
C ALA A 215 -32.86 8.12 16.26
N ALA A 216 -32.58 8.41 14.98
CA ALA A 216 -32.95 7.54 13.87
C ALA A 216 -32.20 6.19 13.92
N CYS A 217 -30.89 6.21 14.16
CA CYS A 217 -30.06 5.01 14.29
C CYS A 217 -30.48 4.16 15.50
N LEU A 218 -30.62 4.77 16.68
CA LEU A 218 -31.09 4.10 17.89
C LEU A 218 -32.49 3.53 17.72
N GLY A 219 -33.39 4.30 17.10
CA GLY A 219 -34.74 3.86 16.76
C GLY A 219 -34.74 2.67 15.78
N HIS A 220 -33.85 2.66 14.79
CA HIS A 220 -33.71 1.54 13.85
C HIS A 220 -33.28 0.26 14.59
N LEU A 221 -32.24 0.36 15.43
CA LEU A 221 -31.76 -0.76 16.24
C LEU A 221 -32.84 -1.27 17.20
N ALA A 222 -33.55 -0.37 17.88
CA ALA A 222 -34.64 -0.72 18.79
C ALA A 222 -35.78 -1.44 18.06
N ARG A 223 -36.19 -0.96 16.88
CA ARG A 223 -37.21 -1.64 16.05
C ARG A 223 -36.75 -3.00 15.56
N GLN A 224 -35.48 -3.16 15.20
CA GLN A 224 -34.92 -4.47 14.81
C GLN A 224 -34.96 -5.45 15.98
N LYS A 225 -34.54 -5.02 17.18
CA LYS A 225 -34.64 -5.82 18.41
C LYS A 225 -36.09 -6.18 18.73
N TYR A 226 -37.01 -5.22 18.63
CA TYR A 226 -38.44 -5.45 18.87
C TYR A 226 -39.03 -6.46 17.89
N ARG A 227 -38.71 -6.38 16.59
CA ARG A 227 -39.16 -7.37 15.59
C ARG A 227 -38.71 -8.78 15.96
N ARG A 228 -37.45 -8.95 16.38
CA ARG A 228 -36.92 -10.24 16.85
C ARG A 228 -37.68 -10.74 18.08
N LEU A 229 -37.88 -9.90 19.09
CA LEU A 229 -38.63 -10.26 20.30
C LEU A 229 -40.10 -10.60 20.01
N LYS A 230 -40.75 -9.86 19.10
CA LYS A 230 -42.13 -10.14 18.68
C LYS A 230 -42.25 -11.51 18.00
N VAL A 231 -41.33 -11.82 17.08
CA VAL A 231 -41.28 -13.14 16.42
C VAL A 231 -41.02 -14.24 17.45
N GLN A 232 -40.10 -14.03 18.39
CA GLN A 232 -39.84 -14.98 19.48
C GLN A 232 -41.07 -15.19 20.35
N GLN A 233 -41.78 -14.13 20.74
CA GLN A 233 -42.99 -14.23 21.56
C GLN A 233 -44.11 -14.97 20.82
N MET A 234 -44.28 -14.70 19.51
CA MET A 234 -45.24 -15.44 18.67
C MET A 234 -44.85 -16.92 18.56
N ALA A 235 -43.57 -17.22 18.31
CA ALA A 235 -43.06 -18.59 18.25
C ALA A 235 -43.28 -19.34 19.57
N VAL A 236 -43.01 -18.70 20.72
CA VAL A 236 -43.28 -19.28 22.05
C VAL A 236 -44.75 -19.62 22.21
N ARG A 237 -45.68 -18.73 21.84
CA ARG A 237 -47.13 -19.00 21.91
C ARG A 237 -47.54 -20.17 21.02
N CYS A 238 -47.04 -20.21 19.79
CA CYS A 238 -47.29 -21.32 18.85
C CYS A 238 -46.74 -22.64 19.39
N LEU A 239 -45.50 -22.65 19.90
CA LEU A 239 -44.87 -23.82 20.51
C LEU A 239 -45.66 -24.30 21.72
N GLN A 240 -46.05 -23.41 22.64
CA GLN A 240 -46.85 -23.75 23.82
C GLN A 240 -48.22 -24.33 23.45
N ARG A 241 -48.85 -23.83 22.39
CA ARG A 241 -50.11 -24.39 21.87
C ARG A 241 -49.88 -25.78 21.28
N ASN A 242 -48.88 -25.92 20.40
CA ASN A 242 -48.57 -27.19 19.75
C ASN A 242 -48.14 -28.25 20.75
N LEU A 243 -47.35 -27.90 21.77
CA LEU A 243 -46.93 -28.84 22.82
C LEU A 243 -48.12 -29.34 23.66
N ARG A 244 -49.11 -28.49 23.94
CA ARG A 244 -50.34 -28.91 24.63
C ARG A 244 -51.13 -29.93 23.79
N VAL A 245 -51.30 -29.66 22.50
CA VAL A 245 -51.96 -30.59 21.57
C VAL A 245 -51.14 -31.88 21.40
N LEU A 246 -49.82 -31.77 21.26
CA LEU A 246 -48.93 -32.93 21.15
C LEU A 246 -49.03 -33.83 22.37
N ARG A 247 -49.06 -33.27 23.59
CA ARG A 247 -49.26 -34.05 24.83
C ARG A 247 -50.56 -34.87 24.79
N THR A 248 -51.64 -34.28 24.29
CA THR A 248 -52.90 -35.03 24.12
C THR A 248 -52.83 -36.07 22.99
N MET A 249 -52.14 -35.74 21.89
CA MET A 249 -52.04 -36.61 20.71
C MET A 249 -51.09 -37.79 20.91
N THR A 250 -50.04 -37.64 21.74
CA THR A 250 -49.09 -38.74 22.04
C THR A 250 -49.75 -39.92 22.75
N ALA A 251 -50.84 -39.69 23.49
CA ALA A 251 -51.63 -40.76 24.10
C ALA A 251 -52.48 -41.54 23.07
N TRP A 252 -52.71 -40.97 21.87
CA TRP A 252 -53.57 -41.56 20.85
C TRP A 252 -52.85 -42.67 20.05
N SER A 253 -53.43 -43.87 20.00
CA SER A 253 -52.80 -45.05 19.40
C SER A 253 -52.57 -44.93 17.89
N TRP A 254 -53.47 -44.29 17.14
CA TRP A 254 -53.32 -44.07 15.69
C TRP A 254 -52.13 -43.15 15.37
N TRP A 255 -51.89 -42.14 16.20
CA TRP A 255 -50.72 -41.27 16.05
C TRP A 255 -49.41 -42.05 16.26
N ARG A 256 -49.35 -42.94 17.26
CA ARG A 256 -48.18 -43.82 17.50
C ARG A 256 -47.89 -44.74 16.32
N LEU A 257 -48.93 -45.30 15.70
CA LEU A 257 -48.79 -46.13 14.49
C LEU A 257 -48.24 -45.30 13.32
N PHE A 258 -48.82 -44.13 13.06
CA PHE A 258 -48.38 -43.23 12.00
C PHE A 258 -46.91 -42.82 12.14
N CYS A 259 -46.47 -42.44 13.35
CA CYS A 259 -45.07 -42.10 13.61
C CYS A 259 -44.09 -43.26 13.34
N ARG A 260 -44.52 -44.52 13.48
CA ARG A 260 -43.69 -45.70 13.16
C ARG A 260 -43.64 -46.00 11.67
N VAL A 261 -44.75 -45.78 10.96
CA VAL A 261 -44.87 -46.11 9.53
C VAL A 261 -44.29 -45.00 8.64
N ARG A 262 -44.45 -43.73 8.99
CA ARG A 262 -44.03 -42.59 8.16
C ARG A 262 -42.53 -42.58 7.80
N PRO A 263 -41.58 -42.84 8.72
CA PRO A 263 -40.16 -42.90 8.37
C PRO A 263 -39.80 -44.03 7.39
N LEU A 264 -40.64 -45.06 7.26
CA LEU A 264 -40.42 -46.15 6.31
C LEU A 264 -40.84 -45.78 4.87
N LEU A 265 -41.43 -44.59 4.67
CA LEU A 265 -41.93 -44.07 3.40
C LEU A 265 -41.03 -42.93 2.83
N ASP A 266 -39.75 -42.87 3.23
CA ASP A 266 -38.85 -41.69 3.16
C ASP A 266 -38.41 -41.21 1.75
N VAL A 267 -38.81 -41.89 0.67
CA VAL A 267 -38.27 -41.66 -0.69
C VAL A 267 -38.51 -40.23 -1.21
N ASN A 268 -39.60 -39.57 -0.81
CA ASN A 268 -39.88 -38.18 -1.22
C ASN A 268 -39.14 -37.13 -0.39
N MET A 269 -38.78 -37.43 0.86
CA MET A 269 -38.04 -36.48 1.71
C MET A 269 -36.57 -36.42 1.35
N ASP A 270 -36.00 -37.53 0.88
CA ASP A 270 -34.61 -37.55 0.43
C ASP A 270 -34.40 -36.72 -0.85
N ASN A 271 -35.37 -36.68 -1.76
CA ASN A 271 -35.31 -35.83 -2.95
C ASN A 271 -35.33 -34.33 -2.60
N GLU A 272 -36.15 -33.91 -1.64
CA GLU A 272 -36.17 -32.51 -1.17
C GLU A 272 -34.88 -32.15 -0.42
N ARG A 273 -34.37 -33.06 0.43
CA ARG A 273 -33.07 -32.89 1.11
C ARG A 273 -31.92 -32.78 0.11
N LEU A 274 -31.91 -33.61 -0.93
CA LEU A 274 -30.91 -33.57 -2.00
C LEU A 274 -30.95 -32.23 -2.73
N ARG A 275 -32.13 -31.75 -3.13
CA ARG A 275 -32.28 -30.42 -3.76
C ARG A 275 -31.79 -29.28 -2.86
N ALA A 276 -32.16 -29.30 -1.58
CA ALA A 276 -31.69 -28.29 -0.63
C ALA A 276 -30.15 -28.31 -0.46
N LYS A 277 -29.55 -29.49 -0.48
CA LYS A 277 -28.08 -29.67 -0.44
C LYS A 277 -27.42 -29.22 -1.74
N GLU A 278 -28.03 -29.49 -2.89
CA GLU A 278 -27.57 -29.00 -4.19
C GLU A 278 -27.58 -27.46 -4.26
N ASP A 279 -28.65 -26.83 -3.77
CA ASP A 279 -28.74 -25.37 -3.67
C ASP A 279 -27.67 -24.79 -2.74
N GLU A 280 -27.48 -25.40 -1.56
CA GLU A 280 -26.44 -25.00 -0.60
C GLU A 280 -25.03 -25.12 -1.21
N ILE A 281 -24.74 -26.24 -1.89
CA ILE A 281 -23.48 -26.47 -2.59
C ILE A 281 -23.28 -25.41 -3.69
N SER A 282 -24.32 -25.10 -4.46
CA SER A 282 -24.24 -24.10 -5.53
C SER A 282 -23.94 -22.70 -4.97
N ALA A 283 -24.57 -22.33 -3.85
CA ALA A 283 -24.35 -21.05 -3.18
C ALA A 283 -22.94 -20.97 -2.58
N LEU A 284 -22.45 -22.04 -1.97
CA LEU A 284 -21.10 -22.12 -1.43
C LEU A 284 -20.05 -22.04 -2.55
N ARG A 285 -20.26 -22.70 -3.69
CA ARG A 285 -19.38 -22.59 -4.86
C ARG A 285 -19.28 -21.15 -5.37
N ARG A 286 -20.41 -20.44 -5.52
CA ARG A 286 -20.41 -19.02 -5.92
C ARG A 286 -19.66 -18.12 -4.93
N ARG A 287 -19.82 -18.36 -3.63
CA ARG A 287 -19.09 -17.62 -2.58
C ARG A 287 -17.60 -17.93 -2.60
N LEU A 288 -17.22 -19.18 -2.83
CA LEU A 288 -15.84 -19.61 -2.96
C LEU A 288 -15.19 -18.94 -4.18
N GLU A 289 -15.83 -19.00 -5.35
CA GLU A 289 -15.33 -18.36 -6.57
C GLU A 289 -15.13 -16.85 -6.37
N LYS A 290 -16.08 -16.15 -5.72
CA LYS A 290 -15.93 -14.73 -5.42
C LYS A 290 -14.74 -14.46 -4.50
N SER A 291 -14.62 -15.22 -3.42
CA SER A 291 -13.51 -15.08 -2.48
C SER A 291 -12.15 -15.42 -3.11
N GLU A 292 -12.11 -16.40 -4.03
CA GLU A 292 -10.91 -16.76 -4.77
C GLU A 292 -10.49 -15.66 -5.75
N ARG A 293 -11.44 -15.03 -6.44
CA ARG A 293 -11.18 -13.86 -7.29
C ARG A 293 -10.58 -12.70 -6.49
N GLU A 294 -11.23 -12.30 -5.39
CA GLU A 294 -10.75 -11.25 -4.49
C GLU A 294 -9.35 -11.57 -3.93
N ARG A 295 -9.12 -12.83 -3.53
CA ARG A 295 -7.81 -13.28 -3.05
C ARG A 295 -6.75 -13.20 -4.15
N ASN A 296 -7.09 -13.55 -5.40
CA ASN A 296 -6.15 -13.50 -6.51
C ASN A 296 -5.80 -12.05 -6.88
N GLU A 297 -6.77 -11.12 -6.86
CA GLU A 297 -6.54 -9.68 -7.04
C GLU A 297 -5.62 -9.12 -5.94
N LEU A 298 -5.86 -9.50 -4.69
CA LEU A 298 -5.01 -9.10 -3.56
C LEU A 298 -3.59 -9.70 -3.67
N ARG A 299 -3.45 -10.91 -4.19
CA ARG A 299 -2.12 -11.50 -4.45
C ARG A 299 -1.39 -10.76 -5.56
N GLN A 300 -2.04 -10.46 -6.68
CA GLN A 300 -1.43 -9.70 -7.78
C GLN A 300 -0.98 -8.31 -7.32
N THR A 301 -1.79 -7.62 -6.51
CA THR A 301 -1.41 -6.32 -5.94
C THR A 301 -0.26 -6.45 -4.93
N ALA A 302 -0.24 -7.49 -4.11
CA ALA A 302 0.88 -7.77 -3.20
C ALA A 302 2.19 -8.05 -3.97
N ASP A 303 2.16 -8.90 -5.01
CA ASP A 303 3.32 -9.21 -5.84
C ASP A 303 3.83 -7.95 -6.59
N SER A 304 2.91 -7.11 -7.08
CA SER A 304 3.26 -5.81 -7.70
C SER A 304 3.90 -4.85 -6.71
N LEU A 305 3.43 -4.83 -5.46
CA LEU A 305 4.03 -4.00 -4.42
C LEU A 305 5.39 -4.57 -3.96
N GLU A 306 5.52 -5.88 -3.86
CA GLU A 306 6.77 -6.55 -3.48
C GLU A 306 7.85 -6.32 -4.55
N THR A 307 7.51 -6.46 -5.83
CA THR A 307 8.41 -6.11 -6.94
C THR A 307 8.83 -4.65 -6.90
N ARG A 308 7.93 -3.71 -6.58
CA ARG A 308 8.28 -2.29 -6.39
C ARG A 308 9.18 -2.07 -5.17
N VAL A 309 8.99 -2.83 -4.09
CA VAL A 309 9.85 -2.75 -2.90
C VAL A 309 11.24 -3.30 -3.22
N THR A 310 11.34 -4.43 -3.92
CA THR A 310 12.64 -5.01 -4.30
C THR A 310 13.41 -4.09 -5.26
N THR A 311 12.75 -3.47 -6.25
CA THR A 311 13.40 -2.50 -7.15
C THR A 311 13.89 -1.26 -6.40
N VAL A 312 13.06 -0.65 -5.55
CA VAL A 312 13.48 0.52 -4.74
C VAL A 312 14.59 0.15 -3.76
N THR A 313 14.60 -1.08 -3.26
CA THR A 313 15.65 -1.58 -2.36
C THR A 313 16.96 -1.82 -3.11
N SER A 314 16.92 -2.38 -4.33
CA SER A 314 18.10 -2.55 -5.17
C SER A 314 18.67 -1.20 -5.63
N GLU A 315 17.80 -0.26 -6.04
CA GLU A 315 18.22 1.11 -6.34
C GLU A 315 18.87 1.77 -5.11
N LEU A 316 18.32 1.56 -3.91
CA LEU A 316 18.93 2.05 -2.68
C LEU A 316 20.30 1.40 -2.40
N SER A 317 20.47 0.09 -2.64
CA SER A 317 21.78 -0.57 -2.46
C SER A 317 22.80 -0.08 -3.48
N ASP A 318 22.39 0.12 -4.74
CA ASP A 318 23.27 0.64 -5.78
C ASP A 318 23.72 2.06 -5.47
N GLU A 319 22.81 2.93 -5.03
CA GLU A 319 23.15 4.29 -4.57
C GLU A 319 24.09 4.27 -3.37
N ARG A 320 23.93 3.33 -2.44
CA ARG A 320 24.86 3.14 -1.32
C ARG A 320 26.23 2.70 -1.80
N PHE A 321 26.30 1.73 -2.70
CA PHE A 321 27.56 1.25 -3.28
C PHE A 321 28.29 2.35 -4.05
N ARG A 322 27.56 3.14 -4.86
CA ARG A 322 28.11 4.33 -5.53
C ARG A 322 28.63 5.35 -4.50
N GLY A 323 27.88 5.60 -3.43
CA GLY A 323 28.32 6.46 -2.33
C GLY A 323 29.60 5.98 -1.65
N ASP A 324 29.71 4.67 -1.37
CA ASP A 324 30.91 4.07 -0.77
C ASP A 324 32.11 4.12 -1.71
N ALA A 325 31.93 3.84 -3.00
CA ALA A 325 32.99 3.92 -4.00
C ALA A 325 33.54 5.36 -4.14
N VAL A 326 32.64 6.36 -4.18
CA VAL A 326 33.04 7.78 -4.17
C VAL A 326 33.74 8.14 -2.86
N GLY A 327 33.27 7.63 -1.72
CA GLY A 327 33.91 7.81 -0.42
C GLY A 327 35.35 7.28 -0.39
N GLN A 328 35.58 6.08 -0.91
CA GLN A 328 36.92 5.47 -1.02
C GLN A 328 37.83 6.28 -1.94
N ALA A 329 37.35 6.70 -3.11
CA ALA A 329 38.12 7.54 -4.03
C ALA A 329 38.55 8.86 -3.37
N LEU A 330 37.66 9.50 -2.61
CA LEU A 330 37.98 10.72 -1.85
C LEU A 330 39.02 10.46 -0.75
N ASP A 331 39.00 9.30 -0.10
CA ASP A 331 40.00 8.96 0.92
C ASP A 331 41.38 8.68 0.29
N VAL A 332 41.44 8.06 -0.90
CA VAL A 332 42.69 7.90 -1.67
C VAL A 332 43.25 9.26 -2.09
N GLU A 333 42.42 10.13 -2.66
CA GLU A 333 42.80 11.51 -3.03
C GLU A 333 43.33 12.29 -1.82
N ARG A 334 42.70 12.13 -0.65
CA ARG A 334 43.19 12.76 0.60
C ARG A 334 44.54 12.20 1.04
N ALA A 335 44.76 10.89 0.91
CA ALA A 335 46.03 10.26 1.25
C ALA A 335 47.15 10.76 0.32
N GLU A 336 46.89 10.85 -0.99
CA GLU A 336 47.82 11.42 -1.97
C GLU A 336 48.13 12.90 -1.69
N ARG A 337 47.11 13.72 -1.39
CA ARG A 337 47.33 15.12 -0.97
C ARG A 337 48.22 15.23 0.26
N LEU A 338 48.04 14.34 1.23
CA LEU A 338 48.87 14.31 2.43
C LEU A 338 50.32 13.87 2.12
N ARG A 339 50.48 12.89 1.23
CA ARG A 339 51.78 12.40 0.73
C ARG A 339 52.52 13.51 -0.01
N LEU A 340 51.89 14.13 -0.99
CA LEU A 340 52.43 15.27 -1.75
C LEU A 340 52.77 16.47 -0.87
N SER A 341 52.01 16.69 0.21
CA SER A 341 52.33 17.74 1.20
C SER A 341 53.59 17.40 2.01
N ARG A 342 53.82 16.13 2.36
CA ARG A 342 55.06 15.68 3.01
C ARG A 342 56.25 15.79 2.06
N GLU A 343 56.11 15.30 0.83
CA GLU A 343 57.15 15.39 -0.20
C GLU A 343 57.52 16.84 -0.51
N ASN A 344 56.53 17.75 -0.59
CA ASN A 344 56.82 19.19 -0.73
C ASN A 344 57.63 19.74 0.44
N LYS A 345 57.31 19.37 1.69
CA LYS A 345 58.07 19.82 2.87
C LYS A 345 59.50 19.27 2.85
N GLU A 346 59.67 18.01 2.47
CA GLU A 346 61.00 17.39 2.32
C GLU A 346 61.82 18.03 1.21
N LEU A 347 61.20 18.29 0.04
CA LEU A 347 61.86 18.99 -1.06
C LEU A 347 62.23 20.42 -0.69
N GLN A 348 61.35 21.13 0.04
CA GLN A 348 61.65 22.45 0.57
C GLN A 348 62.86 22.41 1.53
N ALA A 349 62.89 21.44 2.45
CA ALA A 349 64.03 21.26 3.35
C ALA A 349 65.33 20.94 2.60
N ARG A 350 65.27 20.10 1.56
CA ARG A 350 66.43 19.81 0.69
C ARG A 350 66.89 21.03 -0.10
N LEU A 351 65.97 21.83 -0.61
CA LEU A 351 66.29 23.07 -1.31
C LEU A 351 67.03 24.04 -0.38
N ASP A 352 66.53 24.20 0.84
CA ASP A 352 67.16 25.08 1.83
C ASP A 352 68.53 24.53 2.28
N GLN A 353 68.67 23.20 2.40
CA GLN A 353 69.96 22.56 2.67
C GLN A 353 70.96 22.75 1.52
N CYS A 354 70.53 22.63 0.26
CA CYS A 354 71.36 22.89 -0.90
C CYS A 354 71.83 24.36 -0.96
N LYS A 355 70.95 25.32 -0.64
CA LYS A 355 71.35 26.74 -0.57
C LYS A 355 72.48 26.95 0.44
N VAL A 356 72.35 26.38 1.65
CA VAL A 356 73.42 26.44 2.66
C VAL A 356 74.71 25.82 2.14
N THR A 357 74.65 24.67 1.45
CA THR A 357 75.85 24.05 0.89
C THR A 357 76.50 24.89 -0.22
N ILE A 358 75.70 25.53 -1.07
CA ILE A 358 76.20 26.44 -2.12
C ILE A 358 76.89 27.64 -1.46
N GLU A 359 76.25 28.28 -0.49
CA GLU A 359 76.85 29.41 0.26
C GLU A 359 78.14 29.02 0.99
N THR A 360 78.23 27.79 1.51
CA THR A 360 79.48 27.28 2.10
C THR A 360 80.55 27.02 1.05
N LEU A 361 80.18 26.47 -0.11
CA LEU A 361 81.11 26.18 -1.19
C LEU A 361 81.64 27.47 -1.82
N GLU A 362 80.79 28.47 -2.02
CA GLU A 362 81.19 29.82 -2.44
C GLU A 362 82.22 30.39 -1.45
N ARG A 363 81.95 30.36 -0.14
CA ARG A 363 82.95 30.76 0.88
C ARG A 363 84.27 30.01 0.76
N THR A 364 84.25 28.68 0.64
CA THR A 364 85.49 27.89 0.49
C THR A 364 86.19 28.12 -0.86
N LEU A 365 85.45 28.43 -1.93
CA LEU A 365 86.02 28.74 -3.24
C LEU A 365 86.68 30.12 -3.22
N GLU A 366 86.10 31.10 -2.55
CA GLU A 366 86.74 32.38 -2.28
C GLU A 366 88.01 32.20 -1.44
N GLU A 367 88.00 31.33 -0.42
CA GLU A 367 89.19 30.98 0.39
C GLU A 367 90.27 30.24 -0.43
N GLU A 368 89.90 29.27 -1.28
CA GLU A 368 90.83 28.52 -2.13
C GLU A 368 91.33 29.35 -3.32
N ARG A 369 90.55 30.28 -3.88
CA ARG A 369 91.03 31.26 -4.87
C ARG A 369 92.11 32.17 -4.28
N GLN A 370 91.97 32.53 -3.00
CA GLN A 370 93.00 33.27 -2.27
C GLN A 370 94.26 32.44 -2.01
N LYS A 371 94.13 31.11 -1.81
CA LYS A 371 95.28 30.19 -1.64
C LYS A 371 95.93 29.77 -2.98
N ALA A 372 95.16 29.57 -4.04
CA ALA A 372 95.66 29.19 -5.36
C ALA A 372 96.42 30.33 -6.06
N GLN A 373 96.15 31.60 -5.71
CA GLN A 373 97.01 32.73 -6.08
C GLN A 373 98.39 32.69 -5.39
N VAL A 374 98.59 31.87 -4.36
CA VAL A 374 99.86 31.72 -3.62
C VAL A 374 100.60 30.41 -3.98
N ALA A 375 99.93 29.42 -4.55
CA ALA A 375 100.47 28.07 -4.77
C ALA A 375 100.64 27.66 -6.26
N ALA A 376 100.91 28.62 -7.15
CA ALA A 376 101.30 28.33 -8.54
C ALA A 376 102.83 28.26 -8.66
N GLY A 377 103.44 27.19 -8.15
CA GLY A 377 104.88 26.98 -8.27
C GLY A 377 105.37 25.63 -7.77
N GLN A 378 105.76 24.77 -8.73
CA GLN A 378 106.55 23.53 -8.56
C GLN A 378 105.69 22.33 -8.06
N ARG A 379 105.77 21.11 -8.62
CA ARG A 379 106.95 20.27 -8.84
C ARG A 379 106.69 19.08 -9.77
N GLU A 380 107.81 18.56 -10.29
CA GLU A 380 107.99 17.38 -11.14
C GLU A 380 108.29 16.09 -10.35
N ALA A 381 108.19 14.97 -11.07
CA ALA A 381 108.89 13.69 -10.94
C ALA A 381 108.52 12.72 -9.80
N ALA A 382 107.67 11.74 -10.18
CA ALA A 382 107.31 10.56 -9.40
C ALA A 382 108.49 9.60 -9.20
N THR A 383 108.79 9.24 -7.96
CA THR A 383 109.77 8.21 -7.57
C THR A 383 109.05 6.91 -7.15
N GLU A 384 109.74 5.78 -7.17
CA GLU A 384 109.22 4.40 -6.94
C GLU A 384 108.38 4.18 -5.65
N SER A 385 108.45 5.09 -4.66
CA SER A 385 107.56 5.09 -3.48
C SER A 385 106.15 5.65 -3.76
N GLU A 386 105.95 6.38 -4.86
CA GLU A 386 104.62 6.77 -5.34
C GLU A 386 103.90 5.60 -5.99
N LEU A 387 104.62 4.63 -6.57
CA LEU A 387 103.99 3.45 -7.17
C LEU A 387 103.38 2.52 -6.12
N THR A 388 103.96 2.41 -4.92
CA THR A 388 103.39 1.64 -3.80
C THR A 388 102.19 2.35 -3.19
N MET A 389 102.25 3.67 -2.99
CA MET A 389 101.11 4.47 -2.53
C MET A 389 99.98 4.54 -3.58
N GLN A 390 100.31 4.59 -4.87
CA GLN A 390 99.33 4.46 -5.97
C GLN A 390 98.73 3.06 -6.00
N LEU A 391 99.47 2.01 -5.65
CA LEU A 391 98.94 0.65 -5.50
C LEU A 391 97.96 0.53 -4.33
N GLU A 392 98.26 1.14 -3.18
CA GLU A 392 97.35 1.21 -2.02
C GLU A 392 96.11 2.08 -2.29
N CYS A 393 96.27 3.20 -3.00
CA CYS A 393 95.16 4.02 -3.50
C CYS A 393 94.30 3.24 -4.51
N CYS A 394 94.91 2.50 -5.43
CA CYS A 394 94.19 1.63 -6.37
C CYS A 394 93.49 0.49 -5.63
N GLN A 395 94.08 -0.07 -4.56
CA GLN A 395 93.44 -1.12 -3.75
C GLN A 395 92.22 -0.58 -2.99
N THR A 396 92.32 0.61 -2.39
CA THR A 396 91.19 1.26 -1.70
C THR A 396 90.10 1.70 -2.68
N GLU A 397 90.46 2.16 -3.89
CA GLU A 397 89.50 2.42 -4.97
C GLU A 397 88.81 1.14 -5.45
N VAL A 398 89.55 0.04 -5.61
CA VAL A 398 88.98 -1.27 -5.96
C VAL A 398 88.01 -1.75 -4.88
N GLU A 399 88.32 -1.56 -3.60
CA GLU A 399 87.40 -1.85 -2.51
C GLU A 399 86.15 -0.96 -2.53
N PHE A 400 86.30 0.34 -2.80
CA PHE A 400 85.20 1.28 -2.90
C PHE A 400 84.27 0.94 -4.07
N VAL A 401 84.85 0.59 -5.23
CA VAL A 401 84.12 0.13 -6.42
C VAL A 401 83.41 -1.20 -6.12
N ARG A 402 84.04 -2.14 -5.40
CA ARG A 402 83.38 -3.40 -4.97
C ARG A 402 82.20 -3.15 -4.04
N ARG A 403 82.29 -2.19 -3.10
CA ARG A 403 81.15 -1.83 -2.22
C ARG A 403 80.02 -1.17 -3.01
N ARG A 404 80.32 -0.28 -3.95
CA ARG A 404 79.33 0.29 -4.87
C ARG A 404 78.67 -0.78 -5.75
N LEU A 405 79.44 -1.73 -6.25
CA LEU A 405 78.93 -2.85 -7.05
C LEU A 405 77.93 -3.69 -6.26
N LYS A 406 78.27 -4.09 -5.02
CA LYS A 406 77.34 -4.79 -4.12
C LYS A 406 76.05 -4.01 -3.88
N GLN A 407 76.14 -2.71 -3.60
CA GLN A 407 74.93 -1.88 -3.43
C GLN A 407 74.08 -1.79 -4.70
N THR A 408 74.70 -1.81 -5.89
CA THR A 408 73.94 -1.84 -7.15
C THR A 408 73.33 -3.21 -7.44
N GLU A 409 73.98 -4.30 -7.04
CA GLU A 409 73.44 -5.67 -7.12
C GLU A 409 72.23 -5.84 -6.21
N GLU A 410 72.32 -5.39 -4.95
CA GLU A 410 71.19 -5.41 -4.00
C GLU A 410 70.00 -4.57 -4.50
N LYS A 411 70.26 -3.39 -5.07
CA LYS A 411 69.22 -2.55 -5.70
C LYS A 411 68.60 -3.24 -6.90
N LEU A 412 69.40 -3.90 -7.74
CA LEU A 412 68.91 -4.64 -8.90
C LEU A 412 68.04 -5.84 -8.47
N GLU A 413 68.40 -6.52 -7.38
CA GLU A 413 67.62 -7.61 -6.80
C GLU A 413 66.29 -7.12 -6.22
N ALA A 414 66.27 -5.98 -5.52
CA ALA A 414 65.03 -5.36 -5.03
C ALA A 414 64.09 -4.95 -6.19
N GLU A 415 64.63 -4.36 -7.25
CA GLU A 415 63.85 -4.03 -8.46
C GLU A 415 63.32 -5.28 -9.19
N ARG A 416 64.10 -6.37 -9.21
CA ARG A 416 63.62 -7.66 -9.75
C ARG A 416 62.45 -8.23 -8.93
N GLN A 417 62.51 -8.14 -7.60
CA GLN A 417 61.42 -8.57 -6.73
C GLN A 417 60.17 -7.70 -6.92
N SER A 418 60.32 -6.38 -6.95
CA SER A 418 59.25 -5.43 -7.24
C SER A 418 58.57 -5.71 -8.58
N ARG A 419 59.37 -5.98 -9.62
CA ARG A 419 58.86 -6.36 -10.94
C ARG A 419 58.05 -7.66 -10.90
N GLN A 420 58.52 -8.69 -10.20
CA GLN A 420 57.78 -9.96 -10.05
C GLN A 420 56.43 -9.75 -9.35
N GLU A 421 56.37 -8.90 -8.32
CA GLU A 421 55.12 -8.56 -7.64
C GLU A 421 54.15 -7.80 -8.56
N LEU A 422 54.66 -6.88 -9.38
CA LEU A 422 53.86 -6.15 -10.36
C LEU A 422 53.33 -7.07 -11.46
N ASP A 423 54.17 -7.98 -11.98
CA ASP A 423 53.76 -8.99 -12.96
C ASP A 423 52.65 -9.91 -12.40
N ALA A 424 52.76 -10.32 -11.12
CA ALA A 424 51.72 -11.08 -10.44
C ALA A 424 50.40 -10.30 -10.28
N LYS A 425 50.47 -9.01 -9.95
CA LYS A 425 49.29 -8.12 -9.86
C LYS A 425 48.61 -7.94 -11.22
N VAL A 426 49.40 -7.78 -12.29
CA VAL A 426 48.87 -7.66 -13.66
C VAL A 426 48.13 -8.94 -14.06
N ALA A 427 48.70 -10.12 -13.80
CA ALA A 427 48.04 -11.40 -14.09
C ALA A 427 46.71 -11.57 -13.32
N ALA A 428 46.69 -11.17 -12.03
CA ALA A 428 45.46 -11.22 -11.22
C ALA A 428 44.36 -10.29 -11.76
N LEU A 429 44.72 -9.07 -12.17
CA LEU A 429 43.78 -8.11 -12.77
C LEU A 429 43.26 -8.58 -14.13
N GLN A 430 44.11 -9.22 -14.95
CA GLN A 430 43.69 -9.83 -16.22
C GLN A 430 42.65 -10.94 -15.99
N ALA A 431 42.86 -11.81 -15.00
CA ALA A 431 41.89 -12.86 -14.64
C ALA A 431 40.55 -12.27 -14.19
N GLN A 432 40.55 -11.19 -13.38
CA GLN A 432 39.33 -10.51 -12.96
C GLN A 432 38.59 -9.85 -14.15
N LEU A 433 39.34 -9.27 -15.10
CA LEU A 433 38.77 -8.70 -16.32
C LEU A 433 38.08 -9.77 -17.18
N GLU A 434 38.70 -10.94 -17.33
CA GLU A 434 38.08 -12.06 -18.06
C GLU A 434 36.82 -12.59 -17.35
N GLN A 435 36.86 -12.71 -16.01
CA GLN A 435 35.70 -13.17 -15.24
C GLN A 435 34.52 -12.20 -15.35
N SER A 436 34.76 -10.89 -15.27
CA SER A 436 33.74 -9.86 -15.46
C SER A 436 33.18 -9.84 -16.90
N ARG A 437 34.04 -10.06 -17.92
CA ARG A 437 33.59 -10.23 -19.32
C ARG A 437 32.66 -11.43 -19.49
N ARG A 438 32.98 -12.59 -18.88
CA ARG A 438 32.10 -13.77 -18.92
C ARG A 438 30.74 -13.49 -18.27
N GLY A 439 30.75 -12.87 -17.08
CA GLY A 439 29.51 -12.45 -16.41
C GLY A 439 28.66 -11.48 -17.23
N ALA A 440 29.29 -10.52 -17.92
CA ALA A 440 28.57 -9.58 -18.79
C ALA A 440 27.88 -10.27 -19.99
N VAL A 441 28.49 -11.32 -20.56
CA VAL A 441 27.90 -12.10 -21.66
C VAL A 441 26.71 -12.93 -21.16
N GLU A 442 26.81 -13.54 -19.98
CA GLU A 442 25.72 -14.29 -19.35
C GLU A 442 24.52 -13.39 -19.02
N LEU A 443 24.76 -12.21 -18.46
CA LEU A 443 23.73 -11.20 -18.20
C LEU A 443 23.05 -10.75 -19.49
N LYS A 444 23.80 -10.51 -20.57
CA LYS A 444 23.22 -10.18 -21.88
C LYS A 444 22.31 -11.29 -22.42
N ARG A 445 22.70 -12.56 -22.24
CA ARG A 445 21.84 -13.71 -22.62
C ARG A 445 20.58 -13.77 -21.77
N HIS A 446 20.68 -13.52 -20.47
CA HIS A 446 19.54 -13.49 -19.57
C HIS A 446 18.56 -12.35 -19.93
N CYS A 447 19.07 -11.14 -20.19
CA CYS A 447 18.24 -10.02 -20.65
C CYS A 447 17.46 -10.38 -21.92
N ARG A 448 18.10 -11.01 -22.93
CA ARG A 448 17.42 -11.44 -24.16
C ARG A 448 16.28 -12.42 -23.91
N ARG A 449 16.47 -13.40 -23.01
CA ARG A 449 15.42 -14.35 -22.62
C ARG A 449 14.23 -13.63 -21.98
N VAL A 450 14.49 -12.80 -20.97
CA VAL A 450 13.43 -12.04 -20.29
C VAL A 450 12.69 -11.11 -21.24
N THR A 451 13.38 -10.55 -22.24
CA THR A 451 12.72 -9.71 -23.25
C THR A 451 11.79 -10.53 -24.15
N SER A 452 12.19 -11.74 -24.54
CA SER A 452 11.33 -12.68 -25.28
C SER A 452 10.09 -13.08 -24.47
N ASP A 453 10.28 -13.49 -23.21
CA ASP A 453 9.18 -13.89 -22.33
C ASP A 453 8.17 -12.74 -22.11
N LEU A 454 8.68 -11.50 -22.05
CA LEU A 454 7.86 -10.30 -21.93
C LEU A 454 7.06 -10.01 -23.23
N GLN A 455 7.64 -10.29 -24.39
CA GLN A 455 6.94 -10.21 -25.67
C GLN A 455 5.80 -11.24 -25.73
N ASP A 456 6.04 -12.48 -25.32
CA ASP A 456 5.04 -13.55 -25.31
C ASP A 456 3.89 -13.24 -24.33
N ALA A 457 4.21 -12.71 -23.15
CA ALA A 457 3.22 -12.28 -22.16
C ALA A 457 2.32 -11.14 -22.68
N ARG A 458 2.86 -10.22 -23.49
CA ARG A 458 2.07 -9.15 -24.12
C ARG A 458 1.05 -9.72 -25.10
N VAL A 459 1.46 -10.63 -25.99
CA VAL A 459 0.55 -11.27 -26.95
C VAL A 459 -0.56 -12.04 -26.25
N LEU A 460 -0.23 -12.75 -25.16
CA LEU A 460 -1.21 -13.43 -24.32
C LEU A 460 -2.22 -12.45 -23.70
N THR A 461 -1.74 -11.31 -23.19
CA THR A 461 -2.60 -10.28 -22.59
C THR A 461 -3.57 -9.69 -23.62
N ASP A 462 -3.09 -9.38 -24.82
CA ASP A 462 -3.93 -8.87 -25.91
C ASP A 462 -5.01 -9.89 -26.33
N SER A 463 -4.66 -11.18 -26.37
CA SER A 463 -5.63 -12.25 -26.66
C SER A 463 -6.70 -12.41 -25.57
N LEU A 464 -6.35 -12.17 -24.31
CA LEU A 464 -7.32 -12.20 -23.20
C LEU A 464 -8.22 -10.97 -23.21
N GLN A 465 -7.70 -9.80 -23.58
CA GLN A 465 -8.48 -8.58 -23.73
C GLN A 465 -9.52 -8.70 -24.85
N SER A 466 -9.13 -9.24 -26.02
CA SER A 466 -10.09 -9.47 -27.12
C SER A 466 -11.20 -10.43 -26.71
N ARG A 467 -10.85 -11.54 -26.02
CA ARG A 467 -11.84 -12.48 -25.50
C ARG A 467 -12.77 -11.84 -24.46
N THR A 468 -12.25 -10.94 -23.63
CA THR A 468 -13.04 -10.20 -22.65
C THR A 468 -14.05 -9.29 -23.34
N HIS A 469 -13.63 -8.55 -24.37
CA HIS A 469 -14.55 -7.71 -25.15
C HIS A 469 -15.62 -8.51 -25.89
N GLU A 470 -15.31 -9.70 -26.39
CA GLU A 470 -16.32 -10.58 -26.98
C GLU A 470 -17.35 -11.06 -25.95
N LEU A 471 -16.91 -11.40 -24.74
CA LEU A 471 -17.81 -11.81 -23.66
C LEU A 471 -18.68 -10.65 -23.18
N GLU A 472 -18.13 -9.44 -23.05
CA GLU A 472 -18.90 -8.23 -22.73
C GLU A 472 -19.98 -7.94 -23.79
N ARG A 473 -19.65 -8.11 -25.08
CA ARG A 473 -20.63 -7.97 -26.17
C ARG A 473 -21.74 -9.01 -26.07
N LYS A 474 -21.41 -10.27 -25.75
CA LYS A 474 -22.40 -11.34 -25.54
C LYS A 474 -23.28 -11.04 -24.32
N GLN A 475 -22.69 -10.57 -23.22
CA GLN A 475 -23.42 -10.22 -22.02
C GLN A 475 -24.44 -9.11 -22.28
N ARG A 476 -24.04 -8.03 -22.98
CA ARG A 476 -24.97 -6.95 -23.36
C ARG A 476 -26.14 -7.43 -24.21
N ARG A 477 -25.92 -8.42 -25.10
CA ARG A 477 -26.99 -9.01 -25.90
C ARG A 477 -27.98 -9.78 -25.01
N PHE A 478 -27.48 -10.61 -24.10
CA PHE A 478 -28.34 -11.32 -23.15
C PHE A 478 -29.11 -10.38 -22.22
N ASP A 479 -28.48 -9.29 -21.76
CA ASP A 479 -29.15 -8.30 -20.91
C ASP A 479 -30.29 -7.59 -21.68
N ASN A 480 -30.08 -7.30 -22.98
CA ASN A 480 -31.13 -6.72 -23.83
C ASN A 480 -32.27 -7.70 -24.11
N GLU A 481 -31.96 -8.97 -24.40
CA GLU A 481 -32.96 -10.03 -24.60
C GLU A 481 -33.78 -10.27 -23.33
N LEU A 482 -33.14 -10.22 -22.15
CA LEU A 482 -33.82 -10.32 -20.86
C LEU A 482 -34.74 -9.12 -20.61
N ALA A 483 -34.29 -7.90 -20.93
CA ALA A 483 -35.10 -6.70 -20.79
C ALA A 483 -36.36 -6.76 -21.67
N GLN A 484 -36.21 -7.17 -22.94
CA GLN A 484 -37.34 -7.36 -23.85
C GLN A 484 -38.34 -8.39 -23.33
N ALA A 485 -37.87 -9.54 -22.85
CA ALA A 485 -38.75 -10.58 -22.29
C ALA A 485 -39.51 -10.12 -21.03
N LEU A 486 -38.91 -9.23 -20.22
CA LEU A 486 -39.59 -8.64 -19.06
C LEU A 486 -40.68 -7.66 -19.49
N GLU A 487 -40.40 -6.81 -20.49
CA GLU A 487 -41.38 -5.88 -21.08
C GLU A 487 -42.58 -6.63 -21.68
N GLU A 488 -42.32 -7.71 -22.42
CA GLU A 488 -43.38 -8.58 -22.97
C GLU A 488 -44.23 -9.21 -21.86
N ALA A 489 -43.61 -9.67 -20.77
CA ALA A 489 -44.33 -10.25 -19.64
C ALA A 489 -45.17 -9.23 -18.86
N GLU A 490 -44.72 -7.97 -18.78
CA GLU A 490 -45.50 -6.87 -18.20
C GLU A 490 -46.71 -6.52 -19.08
N ASN A 491 -46.50 -6.39 -20.40
CA ASN A 491 -47.58 -6.16 -21.36
C ASN A 491 -48.66 -7.26 -21.30
N GLU A 492 -48.27 -8.53 -21.21
CA GLU A 492 -49.22 -9.64 -21.03
C GLU A 492 -50.02 -9.54 -19.72
N ARG A 493 -49.39 -9.09 -18.64
CA ARG A 493 -50.07 -8.88 -17.35
C ARG A 493 -51.10 -7.77 -17.44
N GLU A 494 -50.75 -6.65 -18.05
CA GLU A 494 -51.68 -5.55 -18.27
C GLU A 494 -52.86 -5.97 -19.14
N GLN A 495 -52.62 -6.75 -20.20
CA GLN A 495 -53.70 -7.30 -21.04
C GLN A 495 -54.62 -8.23 -20.25
N LYS A 496 -54.06 -9.10 -19.39
CA LYS A 496 -54.85 -9.97 -18.50
C LYS A 496 -55.68 -9.17 -17.51
N GLU A 497 -55.14 -8.09 -16.94
CA GLU A 497 -55.88 -7.22 -16.02
C GLU A 497 -57.03 -6.49 -16.72
N LYS A 498 -56.81 -5.98 -17.94
CA LYS A 498 -57.89 -5.39 -18.77
C LYS A 498 -59.00 -6.39 -19.05
N ALA A 499 -58.65 -7.61 -19.48
CA ALA A 499 -59.62 -8.67 -19.73
C ALA A 499 -60.38 -9.08 -18.46
N LEU A 500 -59.72 -9.09 -17.29
CA LEU A 500 -60.38 -9.35 -16.00
C LEU A 500 -61.37 -8.24 -15.63
N GLN A 501 -61.02 -6.98 -15.88
CA GLN A 501 -61.92 -5.84 -15.66
C GLN A 501 -63.15 -5.92 -16.56
N GLU A 502 -62.96 -6.19 -17.86
CA GLU A 502 -64.06 -6.38 -18.82
C GLU A 502 -64.98 -7.56 -18.43
N ASN A 503 -64.40 -8.66 -17.96
CA ASN A 503 -65.17 -9.81 -17.50
C ASN A 503 -65.98 -9.47 -16.23
N ALA A 504 -65.42 -8.65 -15.33
CA ALA A 504 -66.14 -8.16 -14.16
C ALA A 504 -67.30 -7.21 -14.53
N THR A 505 -67.11 -6.32 -15.52
CA THR A 505 -68.18 -5.43 -15.99
C THR A 505 -69.31 -6.20 -16.68
N LEU A 506 -68.97 -7.14 -17.57
CA LEU A 506 -69.95 -8.02 -18.21
C LEU A 506 -70.68 -8.89 -17.17
N GLY A 507 -69.96 -9.39 -16.15
CA GLY A 507 -70.56 -10.12 -15.03
C GLY A 507 -71.59 -9.29 -14.26
N ALA A 508 -71.32 -8.00 -14.05
CA ALA A 508 -72.25 -7.06 -13.42
C ALA A 508 -73.48 -6.78 -14.30
N GLU A 509 -73.30 -6.61 -15.61
CA GLU A 509 -74.39 -6.44 -16.58
C GLU A 509 -75.30 -7.67 -16.62
N ILE A 510 -74.74 -8.88 -16.67
CA ILE A 510 -75.49 -10.14 -16.60
C ILE A 510 -76.28 -10.22 -15.30
N PHE A 511 -75.68 -9.83 -14.17
CA PHE A 511 -76.38 -9.79 -12.88
C PHE A 511 -77.55 -8.82 -12.88
N ASN A 512 -77.36 -7.62 -13.43
CA ASN A 512 -78.42 -6.61 -13.56
C ASN A 512 -79.56 -7.08 -14.49
N LEU A 513 -79.23 -7.68 -15.64
CA LEU A 513 -80.20 -8.24 -16.58
C LEU A 513 -81.01 -9.39 -15.95
N ARG A 514 -80.35 -10.28 -15.20
CA ARG A 514 -81.02 -11.34 -14.43
C ARG A 514 -81.98 -10.76 -13.40
N ARG A 515 -81.57 -9.71 -12.68
CA ARG A 515 -82.43 -9.02 -11.71
C ARG A 515 -83.63 -8.37 -12.38
N SER A 516 -83.46 -7.71 -13.53
CA SER A 516 -84.60 -7.16 -14.28
C SER A 516 -85.55 -8.25 -14.78
N LEU A 517 -85.03 -9.36 -15.33
CA LEU A 517 -85.85 -10.50 -15.77
C LEU A 517 -86.63 -11.14 -14.60
N GLN A 518 -86.01 -11.23 -13.42
CA GLN A 518 -86.66 -11.77 -12.23
C GLN A 518 -87.79 -10.86 -11.72
N VAL A 519 -87.67 -9.54 -11.89
CA VAL A 519 -88.76 -8.58 -11.62
C VAL A 519 -89.88 -8.71 -12.65
N TYR A 520 -89.57 -8.85 -13.94
CA TYR A 520 -90.58 -9.10 -14.97
C TYR A 520 -91.35 -10.42 -14.76
N LEU A 521 -90.67 -11.49 -14.32
CA LEU A 521 -91.28 -12.79 -14.00
C LEU A 521 -92.17 -12.75 -12.74
N PHE A 522 -92.03 -11.75 -11.86
CA PHE A 522 -92.84 -11.61 -10.65
C PHE A 522 -94.21 -10.98 -10.92
N PHE A 523 -94.41 -10.32 -12.08
CA PHE A 523 -95.66 -9.64 -12.44
C PHE A 523 -96.52 -10.37 -13.50
N ALA A 524 -96.08 -11.50 -14.04
CA ALA A 524 -96.86 -12.27 -15.03
C ALA A 524 -97.69 -13.39 -14.37
N PRO A 525 -98.98 -13.60 -14.76
CA PRO A 525 -99.78 -14.70 -14.23
C PRO A 525 -99.29 -16.04 -14.77
N ILE A 526 -99.28 -17.04 -13.88
CA ILE A 526 -98.60 -18.32 -14.04
C ILE A 526 -99.42 -19.28 -14.90
N ASP A 527 -98.83 -19.76 -16.01
CA ASP A 527 -99.28 -20.96 -16.72
C ASP A 527 -98.18 -22.03 -16.73
N ARG A 528 -98.30 -23.01 -15.84
CA ARG A 528 -97.20 -23.93 -15.41
C ARG A 528 -96.80 -24.99 -16.45
N SER A 529 -97.51 -25.12 -17.57
CA SER A 529 -97.29 -26.20 -18.53
C SER A 529 -96.36 -25.82 -19.70
N ALA A 530 -96.24 -24.53 -20.02
CA ALA A 530 -95.36 -24.04 -21.09
C ALA A 530 -93.90 -23.85 -20.63
N SER A 531 -93.68 -23.40 -19.39
CA SER A 531 -92.34 -23.06 -18.86
C SER A 531 -91.41 -24.27 -18.70
N GLN A 532 -91.93 -25.49 -18.62
CA GLN A 532 -91.11 -26.69 -18.42
C GLN A 532 -90.43 -27.17 -19.73
N LYS A 533 -90.95 -26.77 -20.89
CA LYS A 533 -90.31 -27.04 -22.20
C LYS A 533 -89.27 -25.98 -22.56
N GLU A 534 -89.50 -24.71 -22.24
CA GLU A 534 -88.51 -23.64 -22.45
C GLU A 534 -87.31 -23.75 -21.52
N LEU A 535 -87.50 -24.13 -20.24
CA LEU A 535 -86.39 -24.36 -19.32
C LEU A 535 -85.45 -25.51 -19.75
N ARG A 536 -85.97 -26.52 -20.48
CA ARG A 536 -85.14 -27.59 -21.06
C ARG A 536 -84.35 -27.12 -22.28
N SER A 537 -84.92 -26.23 -23.09
CA SER A 537 -84.22 -25.62 -24.23
C SER A 537 -83.11 -24.67 -23.75
N ILE A 538 -83.41 -23.81 -22.76
CA ILE A 538 -82.45 -22.88 -22.16
C ILE A 538 -81.32 -23.64 -21.42
N ALA A 539 -81.63 -24.76 -20.75
CA ALA A 539 -80.63 -25.62 -20.12
C ALA A 539 -79.72 -26.36 -21.13
N CYS A 540 -80.20 -26.65 -22.34
CA CYS A 540 -79.36 -27.17 -23.43
C CYS A 540 -78.43 -26.09 -23.97
N SER A 541 -78.92 -24.87 -24.25
CA SER A 541 -78.06 -23.77 -24.71
C SER A 541 -77.03 -23.37 -23.66
N LEU A 542 -77.38 -23.32 -22.36
CA LEU A 542 -76.40 -23.06 -21.30
C LEU A 542 -75.30 -24.12 -21.21
N LYS A 543 -75.59 -25.39 -21.53
CA LYS A 543 -74.55 -26.44 -21.62
C LYS A 543 -73.65 -26.26 -22.83
N GLU A 544 -74.19 -25.81 -23.96
CA GLU A 544 -73.44 -25.45 -25.17
C GLU A 544 -72.51 -24.26 -24.94
N TRP A 545 -72.99 -23.21 -24.26
CA TRP A 545 -72.16 -22.05 -23.89
C TRP A 545 -71.08 -22.41 -22.85
N VAL A 546 -71.37 -23.28 -21.88
CA VAL A 546 -70.35 -23.77 -20.93
C VAL A 546 -69.32 -24.64 -21.64
N TRP A 547 -69.72 -25.46 -22.61
CA TRP A 547 -68.80 -26.26 -23.43
C TRP A 547 -67.91 -25.37 -24.32
N ILE A 548 -68.45 -24.34 -24.96
CA ILE A 548 -67.68 -23.36 -25.76
C ILE A 548 -66.67 -22.57 -24.90
N ILE A 549 -67.02 -22.23 -23.66
CA ILE A 549 -66.11 -21.52 -22.74
C ILE A 549 -64.98 -22.44 -22.24
N ASP A 550 -65.26 -23.73 -21.98
CA ASP A 550 -64.23 -24.70 -21.63
C ASP A 550 -63.33 -25.06 -22.83
N GLU A 551 -63.89 -25.14 -24.04
CA GLU A 551 -63.16 -25.34 -25.29
C GLU A 551 -62.26 -24.14 -25.62
N ALA A 552 -62.66 -22.90 -25.28
CA ALA A 552 -61.83 -21.70 -25.42
C ALA A 552 -60.72 -21.57 -24.36
N ARG A 553 -60.86 -22.24 -23.20
CA ARG A 553 -59.82 -22.32 -22.14
C ARG A 553 -58.76 -23.39 -22.42
N SER A 554 -59.09 -24.39 -23.22
CA SER A 554 -58.22 -25.53 -23.55
C SER A 554 -56.94 -25.14 -24.34
N PRO A 555 -56.97 -24.25 -25.36
CA PRO A 555 -55.77 -23.79 -26.07
C PRO A 555 -54.77 -23.10 -25.15
N GLN A 556 -55.22 -22.18 -24.29
CA GLN A 556 -54.36 -21.42 -23.36
C GLN A 556 -53.74 -22.32 -22.29
N LYS A 557 -54.44 -23.36 -21.83
CA LYS A 557 -53.88 -24.33 -20.86
C LYS A 557 -52.87 -25.27 -21.54
N SER A 558 -53.11 -25.65 -22.80
CA SER A 558 -52.17 -26.47 -23.58
C SER A 558 -50.90 -25.71 -23.97
N GLU A 559 -50.97 -24.40 -24.25
CA GLU A 559 -49.80 -23.55 -24.54
C GLU A 559 -49.00 -23.23 -23.28
N LEU A 560 -49.65 -22.97 -22.14
CA LEU A 560 -48.96 -22.81 -20.86
C LEU A 560 -48.29 -24.10 -20.39
N GLU A 561 -48.90 -25.27 -20.64
CA GLU A 561 -48.27 -26.58 -20.39
C GLU A 561 -47.16 -26.91 -21.40
N ARG A 562 -47.26 -26.48 -22.67
CA ARG A 562 -46.18 -26.58 -23.67
C ARG A 562 -45.02 -25.63 -23.36
N MET A 563 -45.29 -24.41 -22.88
CA MET A 563 -44.27 -23.44 -22.42
C MET A 563 -43.59 -23.91 -21.13
N ALA A 564 -44.33 -24.53 -20.21
CA ALA A 564 -43.77 -25.16 -19.02
C ALA A 564 -42.92 -26.40 -19.35
N ARG A 565 -43.36 -27.23 -20.32
CA ARG A 565 -42.57 -28.37 -20.84
C ARG A 565 -41.35 -27.91 -21.65
N ALA A 566 -41.45 -26.85 -22.47
CA ALA A 566 -40.32 -26.28 -23.21
C ALA A 566 -39.26 -25.64 -22.30
N LYS A 567 -39.65 -24.99 -21.19
CA LYS A 567 -38.71 -24.52 -20.16
C LYS A 567 -38.07 -25.67 -19.38
N SER A 568 -38.80 -26.74 -19.11
CA SER A 568 -38.28 -27.97 -18.49
C SER A 568 -37.30 -28.72 -19.41
N ASP A 569 -37.64 -28.86 -20.69
CA ASP A 569 -36.85 -29.57 -21.70
C ASP A 569 -35.64 -28.75 -22.17
N GLY A 570 -35.70 -27.41 -22.16
CA GLY A 570 -34.52 -26.56 -22.38
C GLY A 570 -33.47 -26.70 -21.28
N GLY A 571 -33.91 -26.76 -20.01
CA GLY A 571 -33.04 -27.02 -18.86
C GLY A 571 -32.50 -28.46 -18.83
N LEU A 572 -33.33 -29.44 -19.20
CA LEU A 572 -32.94 -30.85 -19.31
C LEU A 572 -32.03 -31.11 -20.53
N ALA A 573 -32.18 -30.40 -21.65
CA ALA A 573 -31.32 -30.51 -22.83
C ALA A 573 -29.96 -29.83 -22.63
N GLU A 574 -29.86 -28.77 -21.83
CA GLU A 574 -28.57 -28.25 -21.36
C GLU A 574 -27.91 -29.16 -20.33
N LEU A 575 -28.68 -29.77 -19.42
CA LEU A 575 -28.20 -30.79 -18.48
C LEU A 575 -27.75 -32.06 -19.19
N TRP A 576 -28.45 -32.50 -20.25
CA TRP A 576 -28.07 -33.64 -21.09
C TRP A 576 -26.91 -33.31 -22.05
N ARG A 577 -26.80 -32.08 -22.57
CA ARG A 577 -25.59 -31.65 -23.30
C ARG A 577 -24.37 -31.59 -22.38
N ARG A 578 -24.50 -31.04 -21.17
CA ARG A 578 -23.41 -31.04 -20.17
C ARG A 578 -23.05 -32.44 -19.67
N ARG A 579 -24.04 -33.34 -19.49
CA ARG A 579 -23.78 -34.76 -19.19
C ARG A 579 -23.15 -35.52 -20.35
N ARG A 580 -23.57 -35.28 -21.60
CA ARG A 580 -22.99 -35.93 -22.79
C ARG A 580 -21.57 -35.43 -23.08
N HIS A 581 -21.27 -34.15 -22.81
CA HIS A 581 -19.90 -33.61 -22.90
C HIS A 581 -18.99 -34.10 -21.75
N ALA A 582 -19.55 -34.32 -20.55
CA ALA A 582 -18.84 -34.94 -19.43
C ALA A 582 -18.61 -36.46 -19.65
N PHE A 583 -19.54 -37.15 -20.31
CA PHE A 583 -19.42 -38.58 -20.62
C PHE A 583 -18.42 -38.84 -21.77
N LEU A 584 -18.34 -37.93 -22.76
CA LEU A 584 -17.35 -38.02 -23.85
C LEU A 584 -15.90 -37.67 -23.41
N HIS A 585 -15.72 -36.94 -22.31
CA HIS A 585 -14.38 -36.68 -21.75
C HIS A 585 -13.86 -37.78 -20.81
N LEU A 586 -14.74 -38.65 -20.31
CA LEU A 586 -14.37 -39.81 -19.47
C LEU A 586 -14.08 -41.08 -20.28
N THR A 587 -14.18 -41.02 -21.61
CA THR A 587 -13.85 -42.13 -22.54
C THR A 587 -12.70 -41.80 -23.49
N SER A 588 -11.89 -40.76 -23.19
CA SER A 588 -10.73 -40.36 -24.01
C SER A 588 -9.42 -40.19 -23.21
N VAL A 589 -9.34 -40.61 -21.94
CA VAL A 589 -8.09 -40.89 -21.22
C VAL A 589 -8.33 -42.05 -20.27
#